data_AF-A0A842PKH8-F1
#
_entry.id   AF-A0A842PKH8-F1
#
_cell.length_a   1.000
_cell.length_b   1.000
_cell.length_c   1.000
_cell.angle_alpha   90.00
_cell.angle_beta   90.00
_cell.angle_gamma   90.00
#
_symmetry.space_group_name_H-M   'P 1'
#
loop_
_entity.id
_entity.type
_entity.pdbx_description
1 polymer ?
#
loop_
_entity_poly.entity_id
_entity_poly.type
_entity_poly.pdbx_seq_one_letter_code
_entity_poly.pdbx_strand_id
1 'polypeptide(L)'
;MAEETIRIITYEEEEVSLEEVPKVFYKRIKRKEQNIDRDVLQKELNKFLDTLDNILRESKKVIGDFEIDRLEVFAEVEGNGRVGFLGTGIQVGAGGGIKIVLKRKSS
;
A
#
# COMPACT_ATOMS: atom_id res chain seq x y z
N MET A 1 28.76 -6.05 -1.57
CA MET A 1 27.63 -6.94 -1.94
C MET A 1 26.75 -6.17 -2.92
N ALA A 2 25.99 -6.83 -3.79
CA ALA A 2 25.13 -6.11 -4.73
C ALA A 2 23.94 -5.48 -3.97
N GLU A 3 23.65 -4.22 -4.25
CA GLU A 3 22.55 -3.46 -3.66
C GLU A 3 21.26 -3.83 -4.41
N GLU A 4 20.43 -4.68 -3.79
CA GLU A 4 19.20 -5.18 -4.41
C GLU A 4 18.11 -4.11 -4.28
N THR A 5 17.60 -3.62 -5.41
CA THR A 5 16.62 -2.53 -5.45
C THR A 5 15.29 -2.97 -6.04
N ILE A 6 14.21 -2.49 -5.44
CA ILE A 6 12.82 -2.77 -5.82
C ILE A 6 12.26 -1.52 -6.48
N ARG A 7 11.92 -1.63 -7.78
CA ARG A 7 11.47 -0.50 -8.63
C ARG A 7 9.95 -0.38 -8.61
N ILE A 8 9.42 0.48 -7.74
CA ILE A 8 7.98 0.74 -7.64
C ILE A 8 7.56 1.67 -8.79
N ILE A 9 6.56 1.22 -9.56
CA ILE A 9 5.96 1.97 -10.67
C ILE A 9 4.59 2.44 -10.22
N THR A 10 4.37 3.74 -10.31
CA THR A 10 3.16 4.37 -9.80
C THR A 10 2.59 5.36 -10.81
N TYR A 11 1.29 5.62 -10.73
CA TYR A 11 0.56 6.44 -11.69
C TYR A 11 -0.09 7.61 -10.97
N GLU A 12 0.20 8.82 -11.45
CA GLU A 12 -0.31 10.07 -10.93
C GLU A 12 -1.21 10.72 -12.00
N GLU A 13 -2.43 11.08 -11.62
CA GLU A 13 -3.35 11.79 -12.52
C GLU A 13 -3.10 13.30 -12.41
N GLU A 14 -2.73 13.93 -13.52
CA GLU A 14 -2.60 15.38 -13.64
C GLU A 14 -3.76 15.91 -14.50
N GLU A 15 -4.58 16.80 -13.92
CA GLU A 15 -5.60 17.53 -14.67
C GLU A 15 -4.94 18.66 -15.46
N VAL A 16 -4.97 18.56 -16.79
CA VAL A 16 -4.39 19.58 -17.68
C VAL A 16 -5.52 20.42 -18.28
N SER A 17 -5.61 21.68 -17.85
CA SER A 17 -6.44 22.71 -18.48
C SER A 17 -5.67 23.35 -19.64
N LEU A 18 -6.26 23.39 -20.83
CA LEU A 18 -5.77 24.17 -21.96
C LEU A 18 -6.60 25.46 -22.07
N GLU A 19 -5.93 26.61 -22.05
CA GLU A 19 -6.57 27.93 -21.87
C GLU A 19 -7.44 28.38 -23.07
N GLU A 20 -7.31 27.73 -24.24
CA GLU A 20 -7.86 28.20 -25.52
C GLU A 20 -8.92 27.29 -26.18
N VAL A 21 -9.36 26.20 -25.52
CA VAL A 21 -10.32 25.23 -26.09
C VAL A 21 -11.50 24.94 -25.14
N PRO A 22 -12.76 24.81 -25.61
CA PRO A 22 -13.91 24.57 -24.73
C PRO A 22 -13.83 23.25 -23.93
N LYS A 23 -13.31 23.33 -22.69
CA LYS A 23 -13.40 22.33 -21.60
C LYS A 23 -13.38 20.85 -22.02
N VAL A 24 -12.43 20.45 -22.83
CA VAL A 24 -12.07 19.02 -22.94
C VAL A 24 -11.02 18.73 -21.87
N PHE A 25 -11.47 18.19 -20.74
CA PHE A 25 -10.58 17.75 -19.67
C PHE A 25 -9.87 16.46 -20.10
N TYR A 26 -8.57 16.55 -20.38
CA TYR A 26 -7.74 15.37 -20.58
C TYR A 26 -7.04 15.02 -19.28
N LYS A 27 -7.30 13.82 -18.75
CA LYS A 27 -6.49 13.25 -17.67
C LYS A 27 -5.14 12.83 -18.23
N ARG A 28 -4.06 13.46 -17.80
CA ARG A 28 -2.70 13.02 -18.14
C ARG A 28 -2.21 12.06 -17.06
N ILE A 29 -2.05 10.79 -17.41
CA ILE A 29 -1.44 9.81 -16.51
C ILE A 29 0.08 9.95 -16.61
N LYS A 30 0.73 10.45 -15.54
CA LYS A 30 2.19 10.45 -15.40
C LYS A 30 2.64 9.16 -14.72
N ARG A 31 3.53 8.42 -15.38
CA ARG A 31 4.24 7.29 -14.77
C ARG A 31 5.40 7.82 -13.93
N LYS A 32 5.42 7.50 -12.65
CA LYS A 32 6.54 7.76 -11.75
C LYS A 32 7.22 6.43 -11.42
N GLU A 33 8.54 6.43 -11.42
CA GLU A 33 9.36 5.27 -11.08
C GLU A 33 10.27 5.64 -9.92
N GLN A 34 10.27 4.82 -8.87
CA GLN A 34 11.14 5.00 -7.71
C GLN A 34 11.83 3.68 -7.39
N ASN A 35 13.15 3.71 -7.31
CA ASN A 35 13.95 2.57 -6.88
C ASN A 35 14.14 2.67 -5.38
N ILE A 36 13.78 1.61 -4.67
CA ILE A 36 13.79 1.54 -3.22
C ILE A 36 14.74 0.42 -2.82
N ASP A 37 15.62 0.69 -1.86
CA ASP A 37 16.48 -0.35 -1.30
C ASP A 37 15.63 -1.47 -0.67
N ARG A 38 16.03 -2.72 -0.94
CA ARG A 38 15.32 -3.91 -0.44
C ARG A 38 15.26 -3.96 1.07
N ASP A 39 16.34 -3.62 1.76
CA ASP A 39 16.42 -3.74 3.22
C ASP A 39 15.61 -2.63 3.90
N VAL A 40 15.50 -1.45 3.28
CA VAL A 40 14.54 -0.40 3.65
C VAL A 40 13.10 -0.91 3.53
N LEU A 41 12.70 -1.46 2.38
CA LEU A 41 11.32 -1.95 2.20
C LEU A 41 11.01 -3.13 3.14
N GLN A 42 11.96 -4.07 3.31
CA GLN A 42 11.81 -5.20 4.23
C GLN A 42 11.61 -4.72 5.68
N LYS A 43 12.36 -3.69 6.10
CA LYS A 43 12.24 -3.08 7.44
C LYS A 43 10.88 -2.43 7.66
N GLU A 44 10.37 -1.65 6.70
CA GLU A 44 9.06 -1.00 6.85
C GLU A 44 7.90 -2.01 6.74
N LEU A 45 8.01 -3.04 5.89
CA LEU A 45 7.03 -4.13 5.83
C LEU A 45 6.97 -4.91 7.15
N ASN A 46 8.11 -5.21 7.78
CA ASN A 46 8.13 -5.89 9.08
C ASN A 46 7.43 -5.07 10.16
N LYS A 47 7.71 -3.75 10.27
CA LYS A 47 6.99 -2.87 11.21
C LYS A 47 5.48 -2.86 10.99
N PHE A 48 5.04 -2.89 9.73
CA PHE A 48 3.62 -2.96 9.40
C PHE A 48 2.99 -4.29 9.83
N LEU A 49 3.70 -5.41 9.63
CA LEU A 49 3.28 -6.73 10.10
C LEU A 49 3.27 -6.83 11.64
N ASP A 50 4.24 -6.25 12.34
CA ASP A 50 4.26 -6.18 13.80
C ASP A 50 3.06 -5.36 14.34
N THR A 51 2.72 -4.27 13.64
CA THR A 51 1.52 -3.46 13.96
C THR A 51 0.24 -4.27 13.77
N LEU A 52 0.14 -5.06 12.69
CA LEU A 52 -0.98 -5.98 12.46
C LEU A 52 -1.06 -7.09 13.51
N ASP A 53 0.06 -7.70 13.91
CA ASP A 53 0.07 -8.75 14.95
C ASP A 53 -0.44 -8.21 16.30
N ASN A 54 0.00 -7.01 16.70
CA ASN A 54 -0.50 -6.34 17.91
C ASN A 54 -2.02 -6.09 17.84
N ILE A 55 -2.51 -5.50 16.75
CA ILE A 55 -3.96 -5.28 16.52
C ILE A 55 -4.73 -6.61 16.61
N LEU A 56 -4.22 -7.68 16.01
CA LEU A 56 -4.91 -8.98 15.98
C LEU A 56 -4.87 -9.72 17.32
N ARG A 57 -3.83 -9.53 18.13
CA ARG A 57 -3.74 -10.04 19.50
C ARG A 57 -4.76 -9.40 20.44
N GLU A 58 -4.95 -8.09 20.31
CA GLU A 58 -5.88 -7.31 21.13
C GLU A 58 -7.33 -7.41 20.62
N SER A 59 -7.52 -7.73 19.33
CA SER A 59 -8.86 -7.88 18.73
C SER A 59 -9.67 -9.05 19.30
N LYS A 60 -11.00 -8.89 19.32
CA LYS A 60 -11.92 -10.00 19.58
C LYS A 60 -11.89 -11.00 18.42
N LYS A 61 -11.49 -12.24 18.71
CA LYS A 61 -11.44 -13.33 17.72
C LYS A 61 -12.81 -13.87 17.29
N VAL A 62 -13.86 -13.52 18.05
CA VAL A 62 -15.26 -13.93 17.90
C VAL A 62 -16.15 -12.69 18.01
N ILE A 63 -17.14 -12.58 17.13
CA ILE A 63 -18.10 -11.46 17.05
C ILE A 63 -19.51 -12.06 17.00
N GLY A 64 -20.20 -12.09 18.15
CA GLY A 64 -21.45 -12.85 18.28
C GLY A 64 -21.18 -14.35 18.09
N ASP A 65 -21.91 -14.98 17.18
CA ASP A 65 -21.74 -16.41 16.84
C ASP A 65 -20.70 -16.66 15.73
N PHE A 66 -20.04 -15.60 15.23
CA PHE A 66 -19.08 -15.69 14.12
C PHE A 66 -17.63 -15.67 14.60
N GLU A 67 -16.79 -16.55 14.06
CA GLU A 67 -15.33 -16.49 14.22
C GLU A 67 -14.64 -15.92 12.97
N ILE A 68 -13.51 -15.24 13.17
CA ILE A 68 -12.66 -14.78 12.07
C ILE A 68 -11.85 -15.97 11.54
N ASP A 69 -12.09 -16.49 10.33
CA ASP A 69 -11.21 -17.50 9.70
C ASP A 69 -9.98 -16.83 9.03
N ARG A 70 -10.26 -15.82 8.21
CA ARG A 70 -9.31 -15.16 7.31
C ARG A 70 -9.39 -13.66 7.46
N LEU A 71 -8.24 -13.00 7.40
CA LEU A 71 -8.13 -11.56 7.28
C LEU A 71 -7.49 -11.22 5.93
N GLU A 72 -8.11 -10.31 5.19
CA GLU A 72 -7.50 -9.67 4.03
C GLU A 72 -7.15 -8.23 4.39
N VAL A 73 -5.89 -7.85 4.23
CA VAL A 73 -5.40 -6.49 4.47
C VAL A 73 -4.91 -5.92 3.16
N PHE A 74 -5.45 -4.75 2.80
CA PHE A 74 -4.95 -3.95 1.69
C PHE A 74 -3.98 -2.91 2.26
N ALA A 75 -2.73 -3.05 1.85
CA ALA A 75 -1.64 -2.17 2.21
C ALA A 75 -1.12 -1.42 0.98
N GLU A 76 -0.38 -0.36 1.23
CA GLU A 76 0.18 0.55 0.25
C GLU A 76 1.66 0.73 0.53
N VAL A 77 2.48 0.75 -0.53
CA VAL A 77 3.90 1.14 -0.46
C VAL A 77 4.07 2.52 -1.09
N GLU A 78 4.57 3.45 -0.28
CA GLU A 78 4.96 4.80 -0.70
C GLU A 78 6.25 4.77 -1.56
N GLY A 79 6.46 5.82 -2.35
CA GLY A 79 7.69 6.02 -3.14
C GLY A 79 9.00 6.09 -2.33
N ASN A 80 8.92 6.27 -1.01
CA ASN A 80 10.03 6.29 -0.06
C ASN A 80 10.25 4.93 0.66
N GLY A 81 9.41 3.91 0.38
CA GLY A 81 9.52 2.57 0.93
C GLY A 81 8.68 2.32 2.19
N ARG A 82 7.96 3.32 2.70
CA ARG A 82 7.03 3.15 3.82
C ARG A 82 5.85 2.27 3.41
N VAL A 83 5.42 1.42 4.34
CA VAL A 83 4.25 0.54 4.16
C VAL A 83 3.17 0.95 5.15
N GLY A 84 1.93 1.11 4.68
CA GLY A 84 0.78 1.47 5.50
C GLY A 84 -0.53 0.87 5.00
N PHE A 85 -1.64 1.18 5.67
CA PHE A 85 -2.97 0.77 5.21
C PHE A 85 -3.39 1.59 3.99
N LEU A 86 -3.98 0.91 2.99
CA LEU A 86 -4.49 1.57 1.79
C LEU A 86 -5.59 2.59 2.16
N GLY A 87 -5.42 3.85 1.74
CA GLY A 87 -6.43 4.89 1.87
C GLY A 87 -6.44 5.69 3.18
N THR A 88 -5.50 5.49 4.11
CA THR A 88 -5.43 6.26 5.37
C THR A 88 -4.76 7.65 5.22
N GLY A 89 -4.93 8.32 4.07
CA GLY A 89 -4.35 9.65 3.83
C GLY A 89 -2.84 9.65 3.52
N ILE A 90 -2.24 8.48 3.28
CA ILE A 90 -1.05 8.42 2.40
C ILE A 90 -1.48 9.00 1.05
N GLN A 91 -0.60 9.77 0.39
CA GLN A 91 -0.98 10.67 -0.72
C GLN A 91 -1.91 9.99 -1.73
N VAL A 92 -3.07 10.59 -1.97
CA VAL A 92 -4.04 10.15 -2.98
C VAL A 92 -3.43 10.40 -4.36
N GLY A 93 -2.62 9.43 -4.78
CA GLY A 93 -1.68 9.57 -5.87
C GLY A 93 -0.50 8.64 -5.67
N ALA A 94 -0.46 7.59 -6.48
CA ALA A 94 0.77 6.89 -6.81
C ALA A 94 1.44 6.06 -5.67
N GLY A 95 0.66 5.24 -4.97
CA GLY A 95 1.13 4.14 -4.10
C GLY A 95 1.05 2.74 -4.74
N GLY A 96 1.97 1.83 -4.39
CA GLY A 96 1.96 0.44 -4.85
C GLY A 96 1.13 -0.47 -3.95
N GLY A 97 0.05 -1.07 -4.46
CA GLY A 97 -0.85 -1.90 -3.65
C GLY A 97 -0.31 -3.29 -3.31
N ILE A 98 -0.35 -3.66 -2.03
CA ILE A 98 -0.08 -5.02 -1.52
C ILE A 98 -1.39 -5.60 -0.95
N LYS A 99 -1.76 -6.81 -1.37
CA LYS A 99 -2.79 -7.61 -0.69
C LYS A 99 -2.12 -8.67 0.19
N ILE A 100 -2.32 -8.58 1.50
CA ILE A 100 -1.85 -9.58 2.47
C ILE A 100 -3.06 -10.42 2.89
N VAL A 101 -2.96 -11.75 2.78
CA VAL A 101 -4.01 -12.69 3.18
C VAL A 101 -3.48 -13.53 4.33
N LEU A 102 -4.04 -13.34 5.52
CA LEU A 102 -3.70 -14.08 6.72
C LEU A 102 -4.78 -15.14 6.98
N LYS A 103 -4.35 -16.38 7.18
CA LYS A 103 -5.19 -17.48 7.70
C LYS A 103 -4.75 -17.81 9.13
N ARG A 104 -5.64 -18.36 9.95
CA ARG A 104 -5.22 -18.94 11.24
C ARG A 104 -4.15 -20.01 11.02
N LYS A 105 -3.17 -20.06 11.93
CA LYS A 105 -2.20 -21.15 11.96
C LYS A 105 -2.95 -22.44 12.30
N SER A 106 -2.87 -23.42 11.40
CA SER A 106 -3.29 -24.79 11.68
C SER A 106 -2.43 -25.33 12.84
N SER A 107 -3.09 -25.74 13.92
CA SER A 107 -2.49 -26.47 15.03
C SER A 107 -2.38 -27.96 14.69
#